data_AF-A0AA38ZB41-F1
#
_entry.id   AF-A0AA38ZB41-F1
#
_cell.length_a   1.000
_cell.length_b   1.000
_cell.length_c   1.000
_cell.angle_alpha   90.00
_cell.angle_beta   90.00
_cell.angle_gamma   90.00
#
_symmetry.space_group_name_H-M   'P 1'
#
loop_
_entity.id
_entity.type
_entity.pdbx_description
1 polymer ?
#
loop_
_entity_poly.entity_id
_entity_poly.type
_entity_poly.pdbx_seq_one_letter_code
_entity_poly.pdbx_strand_id
1 'polypeptide(L)'
;MKIKKANAGALTNFEVLDFLRSRGAAKDPTRVIAPIAASEFKVYDYLVESAACNQTRESINELLEKCKKYDLAKAEILNIINIRPASPVEIDPIIEESEKRMGEGIEDLIEMVTTVLPPPPTQMNTEEEVVAGDEEIADGEQTATAMATEN
;
A
#
# COMPACT_ATOMS: atom_id res chain seq x y z
N MET A 1 -9.24 -28.45 -17.68
CA MET A 1 -9.49 -28.18 -16.25
C MET A 1 -10.97 -27.87 -16.05
N LYS A 2 -11.56 -28.19 -14.89
CA LYS A 2 -12.92 -27.77 -14.49
C LYS A 2 -12.83 -27.01 -13.17
N ILE A 3 -13.47 -25.85 -13.08
CA ILE A 3 -13.52 -25.04 -11.85
C ILE A 3 -14.56 -25.66 -10.91
N LYS A 4 -14.16 -26.03 -9.69
CA LYS A 4 -15.07 -26.61 -8.68
C LYS A 4 -15.78 -25.54 -7.85
N LYS A 5 -15.06 -24.49 -7.47
CA LYS A 5 -15.56 -23.35 -6.68
C LYS A 5 -14.93 -22.08 -7.24
N ALA A 6 -15.76 -21.14 -7.69
CA ALA A 6 -15.26 -19.89 -8.28
C ALA A 6 -14.57 -19.01 -7.22
N ASN A 7 -15.20 -18.83 -6.06
CA ASN A 7 -14.70 -18.00 -4.97
C ASN A 7 -14.48 -18.87 -3.72
N ALA A 8 -13.24 -19.28 -3.48
CA ALA A 8 -12.93 -20.17 -2.35
C ALA A 8 -12.96 -19.44 -1.00
N GLY A 9 -12.51 -18.17 -0.99
CA GLY A 9 -12.41 -17.28 0.15
C GLY A 9 -11.67 -16.01 -0.28
N ALA A 10 -11.59 -15.04 0.62
CA ALA A 10 -10.76 -13.86 0.43
C ALA A 10 -9.39 -14.07 1.10
N LEU A 11 -8.37 -13.41 0.57
CA LEU A 11 -7.01 -13.40 1.12
C LEU A 11 -6.63 -11.95 1.43
N THR A 12 -5.93 -11.77 2.54
CA THR A 12 -5.32 -10.49 2.92
C THR A 12 -4.08 -10.23 2.09
N ASN A 13 -3.73 -8.95 1.91
CA ASN A 13 -2.50 -8.54 1.24
C ASN A 13 -1.26 -9.14 1.92
N PHE A 14 -1.28 -9.28 3.26
CA PHE A 14 -0.24 -9.94 4.03
C PHE A 14 -0.08 -11.42 3.66
N GLU A 15 -1.16 -12.20 3.60
CA GLU A 15 -1.10 -13.63 3.24
C GLU A 15 -0.55 -13.84 1.83
N VAL A 16 -0.93 -12.96 0.89
CA VAL A 16 -0.40 -12.99 -0.48
C VAL A 16 1.08 -12.65 -0.48
N LEU A 17 1.50 -11.63 0.27
CA LEU A 17 2.91 -11.24 0.37
C LEU A 17 3.76 -12.35 1.01
N ASP A 18 3.30 -12.95 2.11
CA ASP A 18 3.97 -14.05 2.80
C ASP A 18 4.10 -15.28 1.88
N PHE A 19 3.04 -15.60 1.14
CA PHE A 19 3.08 -16.66 0.14
C PHE A 19 4.11 -16.38 -0.97
N LEU A 20 4.17 -15.16 -1.50
CA LEU A 20 5.14 -14.78 -2.52
C LEU A 20 6.58 -14.85 -1.99
N ARG A 21 6.83 -14.40 -0.75
CA ARG A 21 8.12 -14.54 -0.06
C ARG A 21 8.53 -16.01 0.05
N SER A 22 7.60 -16.89 0.44
CA SER A 22 7.87 -18.33 0.55
C SER A 22 8.22 -18.99 -0.80
N ARG A 23 7.76 -18.43 -1.92
CA ARG A 23 8.12 -18.88 -3.27
C ARG A 23 9.46 -18.35 -3.76
N GLY A 24 10.08 -17.43 -3.02
CA GLY A 24 11.36 -16.80 -3.36
C GLY A 24 11.23 -15.41 -3.99
N ALA A 25 10.08 -14.76 -3.89
CA ALA A 25 9.94 -13.38 -4.35
C ALA A 25 10.71 -12.47 -3.39
N ALA A 26 11.67 -11.71 -3.94
CA ALA A 26 12.52 -10.80 -3.21
C ALA A 26 12.90 -9.61 -4.08
N LYS A 27 13.31 -8.50 -3.46
CA LYS A 27 13.88 -7.34 -4.15
C LYS A 27 15.33 -7.55 -4.61
N ASP A 28 15.95 -8.68 -4.25
CA ASP A 28 17.36 -8.98 -4.53
C ASP A 28 17.61 -9.19 -6.04
N PRO A 29 18.74 -8.72 -6.61
CA PRO A 29 19.16 -9.06 -7.97
C PRO A 29 19.16 -10.57 -8.29
N THR A 30 19.24 -11.46 -7.30
CA THR A 30 19.08 -12.93 -7.51
C THR A 30 17.66 -13.36 -7.88
N ARG A 31 16.68 -12.44 -7.92
CA ARG A 31 15.27 -12.73 -8.29
C ARG A 31 15.09 -13.42 -9.64
N VAL A 32 16.04 -13.25 -10.56
CA VAL A 32 16.02 -13.86 -11.90
C VAL A 32 16.19 -15.40 -11.84
N ILE A 33 16.72 -15.93 -10.74
CA ILE A 33 16.99 -17.36 -10.55
C ILE A 33 15.75 -18.09 -10.00
N ALA A 34 14.82 -17.37 -9.37
CA ALA A 34 13.63 -17.96 -8.80
C ALA A 34 12.63 -18.34 -9.92
N PRO A 35 11.98 -19.52 -9.85
CA PRO A 35 10.99 -19.97 -10.83
C PRO A 35 9.63 -19.27 -10.62
N ILE A 36 9.64 -17.94 -10.59
CA ILE A 36 8.51 -17.08 -10.28
C ILE A 36 8.08 -16.36 -11.55
N ALA A 37 6.78 -16.27 -11.77
CA ALA A 37 6.25 -15.60 -12.95
C ALA A 37 6.45 -14.09 -12.85
N ALA A 38 6.61 -13.40 -13.98
CA ALA A 38 6.71 -11.93 -14.00
C ALA A 38 5.49 -11.24 -13.37
N SER A 39 4.31 -11.86 -13.44
CA SER A 39 3.10 -11.38 -12.76
C SER A 39 3.20 -11.46 -11.23
N GLU A 40 3.83 -12.51 -10.70
CA GLU A 40 4.04 -12.68 -9.26
C GLU A 40 5.02 -11.64 -8.72
N PHE A 41 6.08 -11.30 -9.48
CA PHE A 41 7.00 -10.21 -9.10
C PHE A 41 6.33 -8.84 -9.09
N LYS A 42 5.50 -8.52 -10.09
CA LYS A 42 4.78 -7.24 -10.11
C LYS A 42 3.85 -7.07 -8.91
N VAL A 43 3.16 -8.15 -8.52
CA VAL A 43 2.31 -8.16 -7.33
C VAL A 43 3.15 -8.02 -6.06
N TYR A 44 4.28 -8.73 -5.98
CA TYR A 44 5.21 -8.61 -4.86
C TYR A 44 5.73 -7.18 -4.68
N ASP A 45 6.21 -6.55 -5.75
CA ASP A 45 6.75 -5.19 -5.72
C ASP A 45 5.70 -4.19 -5.19
N TYR A 46 4.46 -4.29 -5.68
CA TYR A 46 3.33 -3.50 -5.18
C TYR A 46 3.02 -3.74 -3.69
N LEU A 47 2.97 -5.02 -3.27
CA LEU A 47 2.61 -5.37 -1.90
C LEU A 47 3.69 -4.97 -0.88
N VAL A 48 4.96 -4.96 -1.27
CA VAL A 48 6.06 -4.49 -0.40
C VAL A 48 5.99 -2.98 -0.15
N GLU A 49 5.45 -2.20 -1.09
CA GLU A 49 5.24 -0.76 -0.92
C GLU A 49 3.96 -0.44 -0.12
N SER A 50 3.09 -1.44 0.08
CA SER A 50 1.83 -1.29 0.82
C SER A 50 2.00 -1.49 2.34
N ALA A 51 0.92 -1.21 3.09
CA ALA A 51 0.85 -1.46 4.53
C ALA A 51 1.10 -2.92 4.93
N ALA A 52 0.92 -3.88 4.01
CA ALA A 52 1.13 -5.30 4.27
C ALA A 52 2.58 -5.70 4.55
N CYS A 53 3.56 -4.86 4.16
CA CYS A 53 4.98 -5.19 4.36
C CYS A 53 5.37 -5.34 5.83
N ASN A 54 4.82 -4.47 6.68
CA ASN A 54 5.20 -4.36 8.09
C ASN A 54 4.23 -5.13 9.00
N GLN A 55 3.08 -5.56 8.47
CA GLN A 55 2.12 -6.35 9.22
C GLN A 55 2.71 -7.71 9.64
N THR A 56 2.33 -8.15 10.83
CA THR A 56 2.62 -9.49 11.33
C THR A 56 1.32 -10.29 11.47
N ARG A 57 1.44 -11.61 11.49
CA ARG A 57 0.29 -12.50 11.67
C ARG A 57 -0.34 -12.31 13.05
N GLU A 58 0.48 -11.96 14.03
CA GLU A 58 0.08 -11.64 15.39
C GLU A 58 -0.77 -10.35 15.41
N SER A 59 -0.28 -9.27 14.78
CA SER A 59 -1.02 -8.01 14.67
C SER A 59 -2.37 -8.18 13.96
N ILE A 60 -2.44 -8.99 12.90
CA ILE A 60 -3.68 -9.25 12.17
C ILE A 60 -4.68 -10.03 13.05
N ASN A 61 -4.21 -11.04 13.78
CA ASN A 61 -5.07 -11.80 14.70
C ASN A 61 -5.56 -10.93 15.86
N GLU A 62 -4.70 -10.07 16.41
CA GLU A 62 -5.09 -9.13 17.45
C GLU A 62 -6.15 -8.14 16.95
N LEU A 63 -5.98 -7.61 15.73
CA LEU A 63 -6.97 -6.75 15.10
C LEU A 63 -8.30 -7.49 14.89
N LEU A 64 -8.27 -8.74 14.43
CA LEU A 64 -9.46 -9.56 14.26
C LEU A 64 -10.21 -9.76 15.58
N GLU A 65 -9.52 -10.05 16.68
CA GLU A 65 -10.14 -10.19 18.00
C GLU A 65 -10.76 -8.88 18.48
N LYS A 66 -10.05 -7.75 18.31
CA LYS A 66 -10.58 -6.44 18.70
C LYS A 66 -11.72 -5.99 17.80
N CYS A 67 -11.69 -6.32 16.51
CA CYS A 67 -12.76 -5.99 15.56
C CYS A 67 -14.05 -6.76 15.84
N LYS A 68 -14.04 -7.90 16.54
CA LYS A 68 -15.27 -8.61 16.96
C LYS A 68 -16.16 -7.79 17.88
N LYS A 69 -15.62 -6.78 18.57
CA LYS A 69 -16.41 -5.85 19.40
C LYS A 69 -17.29 -4.94 18.54
N TYR A 70 -16.93 -4.78 17.27
CA TYR A 70 -17.70 -4.06 16.26
C TYR A 70 -18.42 -5.08 15.37
N ASP A 71 -19.68 -4.81 15.02
CA ASP A 71 -20.43 -5.66 14.09
C ASP A 71 -20.02 -5.37 12.64
N LEU A 72 -18.77 -5.69 12.30
CA LEU A 72 -18.18 -5.47 10.98
C LEU A 72 -18.32 -6.72 10.10
N ALA A 73 -18.67 -6.51 8.84
CA ALA A 73 -18.65 -7.57 7.85
C ALA A 73 -17.22 -8.01 7.55
N LYS A 74 -17.05 -9.28 7.13
CA LYS A 74 -15.72 -9.84 6.80
C LYS A 74 -14.99 -9.04 5.72
N ALA A 75 -15.72 -8.45 4.77
CA ALA A 75 -15.15 -7.61 3.72
C ALA A 75 -14.63 -6.27 4.26
N GLU A 76 -15.32 -5.68 5.24
CA GLU A 76 -14.90 -4.44 5.88
C GLU A 76 -13.63 -4.69 6.70
N ILE A 77 -13.59 -5.77 7.49
CA ILE A 77 -12.39 -6.15 8.25
C ILE A 77 -11.21 -6.39 7.31
N LEU A 78 -11.44 -7.10 6.19
CA LEU A 78 -10.41 -7.33 5.17
C LEU A 78 -9.88 -6.02 4.59
N ASN A 79 -10.76 -5.06 4.28
CA ASN A 79 -10.37 -3.77 3.75
C ASN A 79 -9.62 -2.92 4.78
N ILE A 80 -10.03 -2.95 6.07
CA ILE A 80 -9.31 -2.30 7.16
C ILE A 80 -7.88 -2.86 7.28
N ILE A 81 -7.72 -4.19 7.19
CA ILE A 81 -6.39 -4.83 7.22
C ILE A 81 -5.56 -4.37 6.02
N ASN A 82 -6.14 -4.34 4.81
CA ASN A 82 -5.40 -4.06 3.59
C ASN A 82 -5.02 -2.58 3.40
N ILE A 83 -5.95 -1.67 3.70
CA ILE A 83 -5.80 -0.22 3.49
C ILE A 83 -5.15 0.44 4.71
N ARG A 84 -5.45 -0.07 5.91
CA ARG A 84 -5.07 0.52 7.19
C ARG A 84 -5.48 2.00 7.29
N PRO A 85 -6.78 2.26 7.55
CA PRO A 85 -7.28 3.62 7.67
C PRO A 85 -6.61 4.34 8.85
N ALA A 86 -6.04 5.51 8.58
CA ALA A 86 -5.42 6.38 9.57
C ALA A 86 -6.26 7.64 9.87
N SER A 87 -7.32 7.87 9.07
CA SER A 87 -8.22 9.02 9.18
C SER A 87 -9.68 8.58 9.09
N PRO A 88 -10.61 9.28 9.77
CA PRO A 88 -12.05 9.03 9.63
C PRO A 88 -12.55 9.08 8.19
N VAL A 89 -11.97 9.95 7.37
CA VAL A 89 -12.32 10.09 5.94
C VAL A 89 -12.01 8.82 5.14
N GLU A 90 -11.05 8.01 5.60
CA GLU A 90 -10.69 6.74 4.97
C GLU A 90 -11.59 5.59 5.40
N ILE A 91 -12.37 5.75 6.47
CA ILE A 91 -13.33 4.75 6.95
C ILE A 91 -14.62 4.79 6.13
N ASP A 92 -15.10 5.96 5.73
CA ASP A 92 -16.33 6.14 4.95
C ASP A 92 -16.39 5.31 3.65
N PRO A 93 -15.31 5.19 2.83
CA PRO A 93 -15.33 4.30 1.67
C PRO A 93 -15.24 2.81 2.03
N ILE A 94 -14.89 2.45 3.27
CA ILE A 94 -14.75 1.07 3.71
C ILE A 94 -16.03 0.55 4.36
N ILE A 95 -16.67 1.37 5.18
CA ILE A 95 -17.87 1.03 5.96
C ILE A 95 -19.04 1.86 5.48
N GLU A 96 -20.09 1.19 4.99
CA GLU A 96 -21.34 1.87 4.62
C GLU A 96 -22.03 2.44 5.85
N GLU A 97 -22.45 3.71 5.75
CA GLU A 97 -23.10 4.46 6.83
C GLU A 97 -22.37 4.40 8.18
N SER A 98 -21.02 4.47 8.12
CA SER A 98 -20.08 4.48 9.26
C SER A 98 -20.58 5.32 10.44
N GLU A 99 -20.97 6.58 10.21
CA GLU A 99 -21.46 7.50 11.24
C GLU A 99 -22.76 7.03 11.90
N LYS A 100 -23.69 6.45 11.14
CA LYS A 100 -24.97 5.96 11.70
C LYS A 100 -24.79 4.67 12.49
N ARG A 101 -23.85 3.81 12.06
CA ARG A 101 -23.63 2.49 12.64
C ARG A 101 -22.68 2.51 13.84
N MET A 102 -21.68 3.38 13.81
CA MET A 102 -20.63 3.45 14.84
C MET A 102 -20.56 4.79 15.56
N GLY A 103 -21.11 5.89 15.02
CA GLY A 103 -21.07 7.21 15.65
C GLY A 103 -19.65 7.60 16.08
N GLU A 104 -19.47 7.87 17.37
CA GLU A 104 -18.16 8.19 17.99
C GLU A 104 -17.17 7.02 17.99
N GLY A 105 -17.63 5.77 17.77
CA GLY A 105 -16.78 4.58 17.75
C GLY A 105 -15.83 4.47 16.55
N ILE A 106 -15.94 5.37 15.56
CA ILE A 106 -15.01 5.46 14.42
C ILE A 106 -13.62 5.89 14.90
N GLU A 107 -13.54 6.86 15.79
CA GLU A 107 -12.26 7.35 16.33
C GLU A 107 -11.54 6.25 17.11
N ASP A 108 -12.28 5.53 17.97
CA ASP A 108 -11.77 4.35 18.69
C ASP A 108 -11.26 3.25 17.76
N LEU A 109 -11.93 3.04 16.61
CA LEU A 109 -11.52 2.04 15.63
C LEU A 109 -10.19 2.44 14.97
N ILE A 110 -10.03 3.72 14.62
CA ILE A 110 -8.81 4.23 13.99
C ILE A 110 -7.64 4.20 14.97
N GLU A 111 -7.87 4.61 16.22
CA GLU A 111 -6.84 4.54 17.26
C GLU A 111 -6.40 3.09 17.47
N MET A 112 -7.35 2.16 17.51
CA MET A 112 -7.08 0.74 17.65
C MET A 112 -6.28 0.19 16.45
N VAL A 113 -6.66 0.55 15.22
CA VAL A 113 -5.95 0.17 13.98
C VAL A 113 -4.53 0.73 13.98
N THR A 114 -4.34 1.97 14.40
CA THR A 114 -3.03 2.65 14.43
C THR A 114 -2.12 2.06 15.51
N THR A 115 -2.69 1.63 16.63
CA THR A 115 -1.96 1.02 17.75
C THR A 115 -1.55 -0.42 17.46
N VAL A 116 -2.40 -1.20 16.79
CA VAL A 116 -2.16 -2.63 16.55
C VAL A 116 -1.33 -2.88 15.29
N LEU A 117 -1.59 -2.10 14.23
CA LEU A 117 -0.89 -2.27 12.96
C LEU A 117 0.28 -1.27 12.87
N PRO A 118 1.49 -1.71 12.48
CA PRO A 118 2.66 -0.84 12.39
C PRO A 118 2.59 0.15 11.20
N PRO A 119 3.28 1.31 11.29
CA PRO A 119 3.33 2.35 10.24
C PRO A 119 3.67 1.77 8.86
N PRO A 120 3.05 2.24 7.76
CA PRO A 120 3.40 1.76 6.43
C PRO A 120 4.81 2.26 6.07
N PRO A 121 5.56 1.56 5.22
CA PRO A 121 6.92 1.97 4.84
C PRO A 121 6.97 3.38 4.20
N THR A 122 5.90 3.80 3.51
CA THR A 122 5.82 5.12 2.85
C THR A 122 5.79 6.31 3.83
N GLN A 123 5.40 6.11 5.09
CA GLN A 123 5.45 7.19 6.10
C GLN A 123 6.85 7.37 6.72
N MET A 124 7.80 6.45 6.47
CA MET A 124 9.19 6.62 6.91
C MET A 124 10.05 7.35 5.87
N ASN A 125 9.58 7.51 4.63
CA ASN A 125 10.38 8.08 3.53
C ASN A 125 10.06 9.55 3.22
N THR A 126 9.14 10.18 3.94
CA THR A 126 8.78 11.60 3.73
C THR A 126 9.68 12.56 4.53
N GLU A 127 10.56 12.05 5.41
CA GLU A 127 11.41 12.88 6.28
C GLU A 127 12.86 13.05 5.78
N GLU A 128 13.28 12.37 4.69
CA GLU A 128 14.67 12.43 4.18
C GLU A 128 14.86 12.95 2.74
N GLU A 129 13.87 13.60 2.11
CA GLU A 129 14.08 14.37 0.87
C GLU A 129 13.82 15.88 1.07
N VAL A 130 14.61 16.50 1.94
CA VAL A 130 14.87 17.95 1.89
C VAL A 130 16.37 18.21 1.84
N VAL A 131 17.00 17.94 0.70
CA VAL A 131 18.33 18.53 0.42
C VAL A 131 18.31 19.17 -0.98
N ALA A 132 18.11 20.49 -0.92
CA ALA A 132 18.63 21.56 -1.77
C ALA A 132 19.19 21.19 -3.16
N GLY A 133 18.60 21.84 -4.17
CA GLY A 133 19.14 21.94 -5.53
C GLY A 133 18.42 23.05 -6.29
N ASP A 134 18.45 24.26 -5.71
CA ASP A 134 18.09 25.50 -6.37
C ASP A 134 19.18 25.85 -7.39
N GLU A 135 18.90 25.77 -8.68
CA GLU A 135 19.56 26.61 -9.69
C GLU A 135 18.54 26.99 -10.77
N GLU A 136 18.09 28.24 -10.68
CA GLU A 136 17.54 29.01 -11.78
C GLU A 136 18.45 28.96 -13.01
N ILE A 137 17.87 28.88 -14.20
CA ILE A 137 18.50 29.47 -15.38
C ILE A 137 17.45 30.29 -16.13
N ALA A 138 17.61 31.60 -16.00
CA ALA A 138 16.86 32.64 -16.69
C ALA A 138 17.33 32.78 -18.15
N ASP A 139 16.33 32.92 -19.02
CA ASP A 139 16.17 33.83 -20.17
C ASP A 139 17.32 34.11 -21.17
N GLY A 140 16.96 34.16 -22.46
CA GLY A 140 17.89 34.57 -23.51
C GLY A 140 17.37 34.41 -24.95
N GLU A 141 16.30 35.11 -25.28
CA GLU A 141 15.86 35.35 -26.67
C GLU A 141 16.85 36.29 -27.39
N GLN A 142 17.39 35.90 -28.57
CA GLN A 142 17.87 36.88 -29.56
C GLN A 142 17.95 36.32 -30.99
N THR A 143 17.10 36.87 -31.84
CA THR A 143 17.14 36.87 -33.31
C THR A 143 18.30 37.72 -33.87
N ALA A 144 19.00 37.29 -34.94
CA ALA A 144 19.33 38.10 -36.14
C ALA A 144 20.39 37.45 -37.07
N THR A 145 19.97 37.18 -38.32
CA THR A 145 20.57 37.51 -39.63
C THR A 145 22.08 37.83 -39.79
N ALA A 146 22.75 37.11 -40.72
CA ALA A 146 23.60 37.61 -41.85
C ALA A 146 24.47 36.46 -42.40
N MET A 147 24.20 35.92 -43.59
CA MET A 147 24.84 36.24 -44.90
C MET A 147 26.38 36.06 -45.01
N ALA A 148 26.76 35.10 -45.86
CA ALA A 148 27.87 35.05 -46.83
C ALA A 148 29.34 35.20 -46.37
N THR A 149 30.15 34.14 -46.59
CA THR A 149 31.25 34.09 -47.60
C THR A 149 31.91 32.70 -47.73
N GLU A 150 32.33 32.39 -48.97
CA GLU A 150 33.42 31.49 -49.42
C GLU A 150 33.32 29.97 -49.17
N ASN A 151 32.91 29.23 -50.21
CA ASN A 151 33.85 28.59 -51.15
C ASN A 151 33.16 28.18 -52.46
#